data_AF-A0A8S1JFJ0-F1
#
_entry.id   AF-A0A8S1JFJ0-F1
#
_cell.length_a   1.000
_cell.length_b   1.000
_cell.length_c   1.000
_cell.angle_alpha   90.00
_cell.angle_beta   90.00
_cell.angle_gamma   90.00
#
_symmetry.space_group_name_H-M   'P 1'
#
loop_
_entity.id
_entity.type
_entity.pdbx_description
1 polymer ?
#
loop_
_entity_poly.entity_id
_entity_poly.type
_entity_poly.pdbx_seq_one_letter_code
_entity_poly.pdbx_strand_id
1 'polypeptide(L)'
;AAGPFKEKLANYVSSPPAGQYAYFADYIEKIVVMLALGEYDLARGSADPDLQMVATSGDVELLQAKFTSPQSPMVVAGTPWSVLSQPPDPLQFSVEGSGEVTIAALLNFVPAEPLPFPTYRGIYVEQAIQLIDSSSDFDKPMGMPLSTVPLGSIVIVTTQATTPDALDATTIRVMMPGGLEPVDPNIESYSLGSCALTFFGVFRIFSFFNCPYQETLPSVVTFRYNRLRPGTHVMRVRAVAATPGVFGLPPAAAFVNSQPELMGLSPAGSFEVCDGEGCEAVPLGAARTPKACPQGCNNNGLCDLDKGTCLCFEGFSGDACGALVK
;
A
#
# COMPACT_ATOMS: atom_id res chain seq x y z
N ALA A 1 -19.95 -22.68 -20.30
CA ALA A 1 -19.67 -21.85 -19.11
C ALA A 1 -18.21 -21.45 -19.15
N ALA A 2 -17.90 -20.20 -19.49
CA ALA A 2 -16.53 -19.70 -19.37
C ALA A 2 -16.24 -19.50 -17.89
N GLY A 3 -15.19 -20.14 -17.37
CA GLY A 3 -14.78 -19.94 -15.98
C GLY A 3 -14.23 -18.53 -15.78
N PRO A 4 -14.38 -17.93 -14.59
CA PRO A 4 -13.92 -16.56 -14.28
C PRO A 4 -12.40 -16.35 -14.48
N PHE A 5 -11.63 -17.44 -14.60
CA PHE A 5 -10.20 -17.39 -14.90
C PHE A 5 -9.89 -16.98 -16.35
N LYS A 6 -10.77 -17.26 -17.32
CA LYS A 6 -10.54 -16.85 -18.73
C LYS A 6 -10.62 -15.34 -18.89
N GLU A 7 -11.61 -14.72 -18.26
CA GLU A 7 -11.80 -13.26 -18.23
C GLU A 7 -10.63 -12.56 -17.53
N LYS A 8 -10.21 -13.06 -16.36
CA LYS A 8 -9.05 -12.52 -15.64
C LYS A 8 -7.76 -12.62 -16.45
N LEU A 9 -7.54 -13.74 -17.14
CA LEU A 9 -6.37 -13.92 -18.00
C LEU A 9 -6.41 -12.97 -19.20
N ALA A 10 -7.57 -12.82 -19.85
CA ALA A 10 -7.75 -11.89 -20.96
C ALA A 10 -7.45 -10.43 -20.53
N ASN A 11 -7.95 -10.00 -19.36
CA ASN A 11 -7.67 -8.68 -18.79
C ASN A 11 -6.19 -8.49 -18.43
N TYR A 12 -5.54 -9.51 -17.85
CA TYR A 12 -4.11 -9.43 -17.54
C TYR A 12 -3.25 -9.31 -18.82
N VAL A 13 -3.59 -10.08 -19.85
CA VAL A 13 -2.85 -10.09 -21.12
C VAL A 13 -3.09 -8.82 -21.93
N SER A 14 -4.30 -8.24 -21.88
CA SER A 14 -4.63 -7.00 -22.60
C SER A 14 -4.02 -5.76 -21.94
N SER A 15 -3.76 -5.79 -20.63
CA SER A 15 -3.20 -4.68 -19.85
C SER A 15 -2.13 -5.14 -18.86
N PRO A 16 -0.96 -5.63 -19.34
CA PRO A 16 0.08 -6.10 -18.44
C PRO A 16 0.73 -4.92 -17.68
N PRO A 17 1.24 -5.17 -16.46
CA PRO A 17 1.89 -4.14 -15.66
C PRO A 17 3.02 -3.44 -16.43
N ALA A 18 3.08 -2.11 -16.33
CA ALA A 18 4.15 -1.32 -16.93
C ALA A 18 5.52 -1.84 -16.46
N GLY A 19 6.34 -2.31 -17.41
CA GLY A 19 7.70 -2.82 -17.15
C GLY A 19 7.88 -4.34 -17.20
N GLN A 20 6.80 -5.14 -17.32
CA GLN A 20 6.93 -6.60 -17.48
C GLN A 20 7.15 -7.06 -18.92
N TYR A 21 6.90 -6.20 -19.92
CA TYR A 21 7.51 -6.39 -21.22
C TYR A 21 8.99 -6.04 -21.07
N ALA A 22 9.80 -7.07 -20.78
CA ALA A 22 11.19 -7.04 -21.15
C ALA A 22 11.27 -6.50 -22.59
N TYR A 23 12.29 -5.69 -22.89
CA TYR A 23 12.64 -5.25 -24.24
C TYR A 23 12.74 -6.40 -25.28
N PHE A 24 12.59 -7.65 -24.84
CA PHE A 24 12.65 -8.92 -25.58
C PHE A 24 11.40 -9.81 -25.40
N ALA A 25 10.20 -9.27 -25.21
CA ALA A 25 9.01 -10.09 -25.47
C ALA A 25 9.05 -10.53 -26.94
N ASP A 26 9.19 -11.84 -27.15
CA ASP A 26 9.43 -12.43 -28.47
C ASP A 26 8.25 -12.08 -29.40
N TYR A 27 8.53 -11.88 -30.70
CA TYR A 27 7.49 -11.62 -31.70
C TYR A 27 6.42 -12.72 -31.68
N ILE A 28 6.81 -13.95 -31.35
CA ILE A 28 5.92 -15.10 -31.20
C ILE A 28 4.92 -14.89 -30.05
N GLU A 29 5.37 -14.42 -28.88
CA GLU A 29 4.48 -14.18 -27.73
C GLU A 29 3.41 -13.14 -28.06
N LYS A 30 3.80 -12.06 -28.74
CA LYS A 30 2.87 -11.00 -29.17
C LYS A 30 1.84 -11.53 -30.17
N ILE A 31 2.26 -12.36 -31.12
CA ILE A 31 1.35 -12.99 -32.10
C ILE A 31 0.37 -13.93 -31.38
N VAL A 32 0.85 -14.76 -30.45
CA VAL A 32 -0.01 -15.65 -29.67
C VAL A 32 -1.03 -14.87 -28.85
N VAL A 33 -0.60 -13.78 -28.20
CA VAL A 33 -1.50 -12.87 -27.47
C VAL A 33 -2.55 -12.25 -28.40
N MET A 34 -2.14 -11.72 -29.55
CA MET A 34 -3.08 -11.13 -30.52
C MET A 34 -4.10 -12.14 -31.02
N LEU A 35 -3.68 -13.37 -31.35
CA LEU A 35 -4.59 -14.44 -31.79
C LEU A 35 -5.54 -14.86 -30.66
N ALA A 36 -5.02 -15.04 -29.44
CA ALA A 36 -5.83 -15.43 -28.29
C ALA A 36 -6.89 -14.37 -27.94
N LEU A 37 -6.52 -13.08 -27.97
CA LEU A 37 -7.47 -11.98 -27.75
C LEU A 37 -8.49 -11.88 -28.88
N GLY A 38 -8.07 -12.07 -30.14
CA GLY A 38 -8.99 -12.08 -31.28
C GLY A 38 -10.01 -13.22 -31.22
N GLU A 39 -9.58 -14.44 -30.88
CA GLU A 39 -10.50 -15.56 -30.66
C GLU A 39 -11.42 -15.33 -29.46
N TYR A 40 -10.90 -14.72 -28.40
CA TYR A 40 -11.68 -14.35 -27.22
C TYR A 40 -12.81 -13.38 -27.59
N ASP A 41 -12.50 -12.31 -28.31
CA ASP A 41 -13.47 -11.29 -28.72
C ASP A 41 -14.55 -11.86 -29.64
N LEU A 42 -14.15 -12.73 -30.58
CA LEU A 42 -15.11 -13.43 -31.44
C LEU A 42 -16.03 -14.36 -30.63
N ALA A 43 -15.46 -15.12 -29.69
CA ALA A 43 -16.24 -16.05 -28.86
C ALA A 43 -17.21 -15.33 -27.89
N ARG A 44 -16.89 -14.10 -27.48
CA ARG A 44 -17.73 -13.27 -26.61
C ARG A 44 -18.68 -12.33 -27.35
N GLY A 45 -18.55 -12.22 -28.67
CA GLY A 45 -19.31 -11.24 -29.46
C GLY A 45 -18.83 -9.81 -29.24
N SER A 46 -17.62 -9.61 -28.72
CA SER A 46 -17.02 -8.29 -28.49
C SER A 46 -16.39 -7.70 -29.76
N ALA A 47 -16.26 -8.49 -30.83
CA ALA A 47 -15.81 -8.01 -32.14
C ALA A 47 -16.85 -7.13 -32.87
N ASP A 48 -18.12 -7.25 -32.51
CA ASP A 48 -19.23 -6.42 -33.00
C ASP A 48 -20.24 -6.23 -31.85
N PRO A 49 -19.87 -5.47 -30.80
CA PRO A 49 -20.70 -5.33 -29.63
C PRO A 49 -21.92 -4.48 -29.98
N ASP A 50 -23.07 -4.84 -29.43
CA ASP A 50 -24.28 -4.00 -29.39
C ASP A 50 -24.89 -4.17 -28.01
N LEU A 51 -24.26 -3.53 -27.03
CA LEU A 51 -24.68 -3.64 -25.63
C LEU A 51 -24.80 -2.27 -24.99
N GLN A 52 -25.75 -2.18 -24.06
CA GLN A 52 -25.95 -1.06 -23.18
C GLN A 52 -25.73 -1.52 -21.75
N MET A 53 -25.00 -0.71 -20.99
CA MET A 53 -24.70 -0.96 -19.59
C MET A 53 -25.15 0.24 -18.75
N VAL A 54 -25.75 -0.06 -17.60
CA VAL A 54 -26.13 0.93 -16.59
C VAL A 54 -25.65 0.43 -15.23
N ALA A 55 -24.96 1.28 -14.49
CA ALA A 55 -24.57 1.07 -13.11
C ALA A 55 -25.33 2.04 -12.19
N THR A 56 -25.95 1.53 -11.13
CA THR A 56 -26.70 2.33 -10.16
C THR A 56 -26.33 1.98 -8.71
N SER A 57 -26.65 2.89 -7.80
CA SER A 57 -26.66 2.69 -6.35
C SER A 57 -27.96 3.27 -5.80
N GLY A 58 -28.95 2.42 -5.53
CA GLY A 58 -30.31 2.86 -5.21
C GLY A 58 -30.91 3.62 -6.39
N ASP A 59 -31.37 4.86 -6.14
CA ASP A 59 -31.95 5.74 -7.17
C ASP A 59 -30.90 6.57 -7.93
N VAL A 60 -29.61 6.44 -7.59
CA VAL A 60 -28.52 7.21 -8.22
C VAL A 60 -27.93 6.42 -9.39
N GLU A 61 -28.02 6.96 -10.60
CA GLU A 61 -27.28 6.48 -11.76
C GLU A 61 -25.80 6.90 -11.64
N LEU A 62 -24.90 5.92 -11.65
CA LEU A 62 -23.46 6.12 -11.50
C LEU A 62 -22.75 6.20 -12.85
N LEU A 63 -23.16 5.35 -13.79
CA LEU A 63 -22.59 5.27 -15.13
C LEU A 63 -23.61 4.66 -16.09
N GLN A 64 -23.74 5.26 -17.27
CA GLN A 64 -24.44 4.68 -18.40
C GLN A 64 -23.52 4.70 -19.62
N ALA A 65 -23.45 3.58 -20.33
CA ALA A 65 -22.62 3.44 -21.51
C ALA A 65 -23.30 2.57 -22.56
N LYS A 66 -23.04 2.87 -23.83
CA LYS A 66 -23.46 2.05 -24.97
C LYS A 66 -22.26 1.78 -25.86
N PHE A 67 -22.06 0.51 -26.19
CA PHE A 67 -20.95 0.03 -27.00
C PHE A 67 -21.53 -0.61 -28.27
N THR A 68 -21.25 0.00 -29.42
CA THR A 68 -21.73 -0.43 -30.75
C THR A 68 -20.59 -0.75 -31.70
N SER A 69 -19.36 -0.76 -31.21
CA SER A 69 -18.14 -0.95 -32.00
C SER A 69 -16.99 -1.42 -31.09
N PRO A 70 -16.09 -2.28 -31.58
CA PRO A 70 -14.89 -2.69 -30.83
C PRO A 70 -13.90 -1.53 -30.59
N GLN A 71 -14.07 -0.39 -31.26
CA GLN A 71 -13.29 0.82 -31.04
C GLN A 71 -13.96 1.81 -30.07
N SER A 72 -15.12 1.45 -29.49
CA SER A 72 -15.78 2.28 -28.49
C SER A 72 -14.81 2.56 -27.32
N PRO A 73 -14.63 3.84 -26.93
CA PRO A 73 -13.69 4.18 -25.87
C PRO A 73 -14.18 3.67 -24.51
N MET A 74 -13.24 3.47 -23.60
CA MET A 74 -13.55 3.24 -22.19
C MET A 74 -14.34 4.43 -21.61
N VAL A 75 -15.44 4.14 -20.95
CA VAL A 75 -16.25 5.14 -20.23
C VAL A 75 -15.87 5.12 -18.75
N VAL A 76 -15.56 6.28 -18.20
CA VAL A 76 -15.19 6.47 -16.79
C VAL A 76 -16.09 7.54 -16.20
N ALA A 77 -16.67 7.27 -15.03
CA ALA A 77 -17.45 8.23 -14.26
C ALA A 77 -16.97 8.26 -12.81
N GLY A 78 -17.11 9.41 -12.16
CA GLY A 78 -16.80 9.61 -10.75
C GLY A 78 -17.97 10.23 -10.01
N THR A 79 -18.39 9.60 -8.92
CA THR A 79 -19.53 10.04 -8.11
C THR A 79 -19.02 10.48 -6.73
N PRO A 80 -19.28 11.72 -6.28
CA PRO A 80 -18.95 12.14 -4.93
C PRO A 80 -19.74 11.33 -3.90
N TRP A 81 -19.09 10.94 -2.80
CA TRP A 81 -19.72 10.15 -1.73
C TRP A 81 -20.96 10.82 -1.14
N SER A 82 -21.02 12.15 -1.11
CA SER A 82 -22.15 12.93 -0.57
C SER A 82 -23.45 12.81 -1.36
N VAL A 83 -23.40 12.27 -2.58
CA VAL A 83 -24.59 12.07 -3.44
C VAL A 83 -25.27 10.73 -3.14
N LEU A 84 -24.54 9.78 -2.55
CA LEU A 84 -25.06 8.46 -2.22
C LEU A 84 -25.89 8.51 -0.93
N SER A 85 -26.77 7.52 -0.77
CA SER A 85 -27.44 7.22 0.50
C SER A 85 -26.42 6.95 1.62
N GLN A 86 -26.83 7.13 2.88
CA GLN A 86 -25.99 6.84 4.04
C GLN A 86 -26.69 5.83 4.97
N PRO A 87 -26.27 4.55 5.00
CA PRO A 87 -25.22 3.96 4.17
C PRO A 87 -25.61 3.86 2.68
N PRO A 88 -24.64 3.78 1.75
CA PRO A 88 -24.93 3.62 0.33
C PRO A 88 -25.65 2.31 0.05
N ASP A 89 -26.61 2.35 -0.86
CA ASP A 89 -27.23 1.15 -1.40
C ASP A 89 -26.21 0.28 -2.18
N PRO A 90 -26.46 -1.04 -2.30
CA PRO A 90 -25.60 -1.90 -3.10
C PRO A 90 -25.47 -1.44 -4.56
N LEU A 91 -24.26 -1.58 -5.12
CA LEU A 91 -24.03 -1.35 -6.54
C LEU A 91 -24.78 -2.40 -7.37
N GLN A 92 -25.58 -1.93 -8.32
CA GLN A 92 -26.29 -2.78 -9.27
C GLN A 92 -25.79 -2.48 -10.69
N PHE A 93 -25.53 -3.54 -11.45
CA PHE A 93 -25.10 -3.45 -12.83
C PHE A 93 -26.13 -4.18 -13.69
N SER A 94 -26.70 -3.45 -14.66
CA SER A 94 -27.57 -4.01 -15.69
C SER A 94 -26.87 -3.92 -17.03
N VAL A 95 -26.89 -5.01 -17.78
CA VAL A 95 -26.32 -5.11 -19.12
C VAL A 95 -27.35 -5.75 -20.03
N GLU A 96 -27.64 -5.08 -21.15
CA GLU A 96 -28.56 -5.55 -22.17
C GLU A 96 -27.87 -5.55 -23.53
N GLY A 97 -28.13 -6.57 -24.37
CA GLY A 97 -27.58 -6.68 -25.72
C GLY A 97 -26.55 -7.80 -25.89
N SER A 98 -25.65 -7.66 -26.87
CA SER A 98 -24.62 -8.65 -27.23
C SER A 98 -23.20 -8.12 -27.09
N GLY A 99 -22.31 -8.98 -26.60
CA GLY A 99 -20.91 -8.67 -26.29
C GLY A 99 -20.61 -8.82 -24.80
N GLU A 100 -19.42 -8.42 -24.37
CA GLU A 100 -18.98 -8.50 -22.98
C GLU A 100 -18.48 -7.13 -22.49
N VAL A 101 -18.80 -6.79 -21.24
CA VAL A 101 -18.23 -5.63 -20.54
C VAL A 101 -17.43 -6.07 -19.33
N THR A 102 -16.24 -5.52 -19.19
CA THR A 102 -15.48 -5.57 -17.94
C THR A 102 -15.70 -4.28 -17.19
N ILE A 103 -16.04 -4.39 -15.90
CA ILE A 103 -16.38 -3.26 -15.05
C ILE A 103 -15.36 -3.22 -13.89
N ALA A 104 -14.81 -2.04 -13.64
CA ALA A 104 -13.99 -1.78 -12.46
C ALA A 104 -14.63 -0.66 -11.64
N ALA A 105 -14.89 -0.94 -10.35
CA ALA A 105 -15.37 0.05 -9.39
C ALA A 105 -14.24 0.39 -8.41
N LEU A 106 -13.95 1.68 -8.27
CA LEU A 106 -12.92 2.19 -7.37
C LEU A 106 -13.55 3.09 -6.32
N LEU A 107 -13.22 2.85 -5.05
CA LEU A 107 -13.54 3.74 -3.94
C LEU A 107 -12.26 4.39 -3.42
N ASN A 108 -12.19 5.72 -3.50
CA ASN A 108 -11.13 6.49 -2.86
C ASN A 108 -11.68 7.12 -1.57
N PHE A 109 -11.10 6.73 -0.43
CA PHE A 109 -11.55 7.19 0.88
C PHE A 109 -10.38 7.35 1.84
N VAL A 110 -10.58 8.18 2.86
CA VAL A 110 -9.70 8.27 4.02
C VAL A 110 -10.48 7.67 5.20
N PRO A 111 -9.96 6.61 5.85
CA PRO A 111 -10.60 6.07 7.05
C PRO A 111 -10.75 7.17 8.11
N ALA A 112 -11.93 7.28 8.71
CA ALA A 112 -12.17 8.24 9.80
C ALA A 112 -11.31 7.90 11.04
N GLU A 113 -11.13 6.61 11.31
CA GLU A 113 -10.28 6.09 12.38
C GLU A 113 -9.24 5.14 11.76
N PRO A 114 -7.95 5.48 11.80
CA PRO A 114 -6.91 4.58 11.33
C PRO A 114 -6.69 3.46 12.35
N LEU A 115 -6.25 2.29 11.87
CA LEU A 115 -6.10 1.11 12.73
C LEU A 115 -4.95 1.32 13.74
N PRO A 116 -5.19 1.17 15.05
CA PRO A 116 -4.18 1.38 16.09
C PRO A 116 -3.26 0.16 16.28
N PHE A 117 -3.32 -0.81 15.37
CA PHE A 117 -2.54 -2.06 15.39
C PHE A 117 -2.01 -2.33 13.97
N PRO A 118 -0.91 -3.11 13.83
CA PRO A 118 -0.31 -3.34 12.53
C PRO A 118 -1.20 -4.24 11.67
N THR A 119 -1.22 -3.99 10.37
CA THR A 119 -1.89 -4.86 9.39
C THR A 119 -0.84 -5.67 8.64
N TYR A 120 -1.00 -7.00 8.59
CA TYR A 120 -0.13 -7.91 7.86
C TYR A 120 -0.86 -8.60 6.72
N ARG A 121 -0.35 -8.42 5.50
CA ARG A 121 -0.76 -9.15 4.29
C ARG A 121 0.49 -9.56 3.50
N GLY A 122 1.41 -10.27 4.15
CA GLY A 122 2.68 -10.73 3.56
C GLY A 122 3.89 -9.83 3.85
N ILE A 123 3.65 -8.61 4.33
CA ILE A 123 4.69 -7.71 4.84
C ILE A 123 4.26 -7.25 6.23
N TYR A 124 5.16 -7.37 7.21
CA TYR A 124 4.97 -6.84 8.56
C TYR A 124 5.74 -5.53 8.69
N VAL A 125 5.07 -4.46 9.12
CA VAL A 125 5.67 -3.12 9.20
C VAL A 125 5.56 -2.58 10.62
N GLU A 126 6.67 -2.04 11.12
CA GLU A 126 6.74 -1.34 12.39
C GLU A 126 7.42 0.00 12.22
N GLN A 127 7.04 0.97 13.05
CA GLN A 127 7.61 2.31 13.05
C GLN A 127 7.90 2.74 14.49
N ALA A 128 9.05 3.37 14.69
CA ALA A 128 9.45 3.95 15.97
C ALA A 128 10.09 5.32 15.74
N ILE A 129 9.75 6.29 16.58
CA ILE A 129 10.36 7.61 16.61
C ILE A 129 11.26 7.68 17.84
N GLN A 130 12.53 7.98 17.66
CA GLN A 130 13.54 7.98 18.72
C GLN A 130 14.41 9.22 18.63
N LEU A 131 14.93 9.71 19.76
CA LEU A 131 15.94 10.78 19.74
C LEU A 131 17.25 10.27 19.11
N ILE A 132 18.02 11.19 18.55
CA ILE A 132 19.38 10.91 18.06
C ILE A 132 20.40 10.98 19.20
N ASP A 133 21.41 10.10 19.18
CA ASP A 133 22.57 10.20 20.07
C ASP A 133 23.47 11.37 19.64
N SER A 134 23.47 12.46 20.41
CA SER A 134 24.35 13.61 20.14
C SER A 134 25.82 13.36 20.51
N SER A 135 26.15 12.23 21.15
CA SER A 135 27.49 11.93 21.66
C SER A 135 28.34 11.05 20.73
N SER A 136 27.72 10.43 19.72
CA SER A 136 28.42 9.57 18.76
C SER A 136 28.28 10.11 17.34
N ASP A 137 29.35 9.99 16.55
CA ASP A 137 29.45 10.43 15.14
C ASP A 137 28.51 9.67 14.17
N PHE A 138 27.53 8.94 14.71
CA PHE A 138 26.64 8.07 13.97
C PHE A 138 25.20 8.38 14.37
N ASP A 139 24.37 8.62 13.37
CA ASP A 139 22.90 8.77 13.40
C ASP A 139 22.17 7.56 13.98
N LYS A 140 22.45 7.26 15.24
CA LYS A 140 21.92 6.11 15.95
C LYS A 140 20.70 6.55 16.74
N PRO A 141 19.55 5.88 16.54
CA PRO A 141 18.40 6.09 17.40
C PRO A 141 18.73 5.65 18.83
N MET A 142 18.30 6.42 19.82
CA MET A 142 18.47 6.14 21.24
C MET A 142 17.15 5.89 21.96
N GLY A 143 17.23 5.08 23.02
CA GLY A 143 16.13 4.91 23.96
C GLY A 143 14.93 4.15 23.39
N MET A 144 13.80 4.27 24.09
CA MET A 144 12.53 3.68 23.67
C MET A 144 11.84 4.54 22.61
N PRO A 145 10.90 3.97 21.82
CA PRO A 145 10.03 4.76 20.97
C PRO A 145 9.31 5.85 21.77
N LEU A 146 9.13 7.02 21.17
CA LEU A 146 8.57 8.21 21.82
C LEU A 146 7.21 8.56 21.24
N SER A 147 6.30 9.02 22.11
CA SER A 147 5.00 9.60 21.75
C SER A 147 5.04 11.12 21.70
N THR A 148 5.96 11.72 22.45
CA THR A 148 6.11 13.17 22.58
C THR A 148 7.58 13.54 22.50
N VAL A 149 7.90 14.63 21.79
CA VAL A 149 9.25 15.21 21.75
C VAL A 149 9.22 16.74 21.88
N PRO A 150 10.27 17.35 22.43
CA PRO A 150 10.39 18.81 22.45
C PRO A 150 10.58 19.43 21.06
N LEU A 151 10.01 20.61 20.85
CA LEU A 151 10.24 21.46 19.68
C LEU A 151 11.75 21.65 19.44
N GLY A 152 12.16 21.56 18.17
CA GLY A 152 13.57 21.66 17.76
C GLY A 152 14.38 20.36 17.92
N SER A 153 13.82 19.31 18.53
CA SER A 153 14.49 18.02 18.64
C SER A 153 14.73 17.40 17.27
N ILE A 154 15.91 16.79 17.09
CA ILE A 154 16.20 15.93 15.95
C ILE A 154 15.89 14.49 16.33
N VAL A 155 15.05 13.84 15.53
CA VAL A 155 14.62 12.47 15.75
C VAL A 155 15.00 11.58 14.57
N ILE A 156 15.10 10.29 14.84
CA ILE A 156 15.19 9.23 13.83
C ILE A 156 13.86 8.47 13.83
N VAL A 157 13.18 8.52 12.69
CA VAL A 157 12.03 7.68 12.38
C VAL A 157 12.56 6.38 11.80
N THR A 158 12.59 5.33 12.61
CA THR A 158 13.00 3.98 12.20
C THR A 158 11.77 3.20 11.75
N THR A 159 11.76 2.76 10.50
CA THR A 159 10.74 1.86 9.96
C THR A 159 11.38 0.52 9.66
N GLN A 160 10.73 -0.56 10.09
CA GLN A 160 11.14 -1.93 9.79
C GLN A 160 10.08 -2.60 8.93
N ALA A 161 10.50 -3.24 7.85
CA ALA A 161 9.64 -4.07 7.02
C ALA A 161 10.19 -5.49 6.98
N THR A 162 9.40 -6.45 7.45
CA THR A 162 9.76 -7.87 7.50
C THR A 162 8.86 -8.67 6.58
N THR A 163 9.44 -9.50 5.72
CA THR A 163 8.69 -10.39 4.84
C THR A 163 9.35 -11.77 4.79
N PRO A 164 8.58 -12.88 4.79
CA PRO A 164 9.14 -14.22 4.64
C PRO A 164 9.54 -14.55 3.19
N ASP A 165 9.01 -13.80 2.22
CA ASP A 165 9.11 -14.12 0.80
C ASP A 165 9.99 -13.14 0.03
N ALA A 166 10.45 -13.58 -1.14
CA ALA A 166 11.13 -12.70 -2.08
C ALA A 166 10.08 -11.95 -2.90
N LEU A 167 10.05 -10.62 -2.75
CA LEU A 167 9.07 -9.77 -3.39
C LEU A 167 9.68 -9.07 -4.61
N ASP A 168 8.84 -8.79 -5.59
CA ASP A 168 9.21 -7.98 -6.76
C ASP A 168 9.33 -6.49 -6.36
N ALA A 169 9.18 -5.58 -7.33
CA ALA A 169 9.24 -4.15 -7.07
C ALA A 169 8.33 -3.74 -5.89
N THR A 170 8.96 -3.27 -4.81
CA THR A 170 8.29 -3.03 -3.52
C THR A 170 8.53 -1.58 -3.11
N THR A 171 7.46 -0.91 -2.69
CA THR A 171 7.53 0.47 -2.20
C THR A 171 7.25 0.49 -0.70
N ILE A 172 8.09 1.21 0.04
CA ILE A 172 7.89 1.50 1.47
C ILE A 172 7.75 3.00 1.64
N ARG A 173 6.64 3.45 2.23
CA ARG A 173 6.31 4.85 2.47
C ARG A 173 6.29 5.12 3.97
N VAL A 174 7.16 6.01 4.40
CA VAL A 174 7.21 6.52 5.77
C VAL A 174 6.50 7.86 5.78
N MET A 175 5.24 7.86 6.17
CA MET A 175 4.42 9.07 6.30
C MET A 175 4.85 9.82 7.57
N MET A 176 5.00 11.14 7.46
CA MET A 176 5.43 11.98 8.58
C MET A 176 4.22 12.56 9.33
N PRO A 177 4.21 12.57 10.67
CA PRO A 177 3.24 13.36 11.42
C PRO A 177 3.49 14.85 11.17
N GLY A 178 2.43 15.67 11.16
CA GLY A 178 2.52 17.08 10.72
C GLY A 178 3.50 17.98 11.47
N GLY A 179 3.89 17.61 12.70
CA GLY A 179 4.90 18.34 13.49
C GLY A 179 6.36 17.98 13.17
N LEU A 180 6.60 16.95 12.37
CA LEU A 180 7.93 16.50 11.97
C LEU A 180 8.21 16.81 10.50
N GLU A 181 9.38 17.38 10.24
CA GLU A 181 9.87 17.64 8.88
C GLU A 181 11.05 16.71 8.56
N PRO A 182 10.95 15.85 7.53
CA PRO A 182 12.04 14.95 7.17
C PRO A 182 13.19 15.72 6.53
N VAL A 183 14.42 15.36 6.90
CA VAL A 183 15.64 15.96 6.37
C VAL A 183 16.11 15.16 5.15
N ASP A 184 16.30 15.83 4.02
CA ASP A 184 16.82 15.21 2.81
C ASP A 184 18.32 14.90 2.96
N PRO A 185 18.76 13.64 2.85
CA PRO A 185 20.16 13.27 2.95
C PRO A 185 21.05 13.83 1.83
N ASN A 186 20.50 14.45 0.78
CA ASN A 186 21.29 15.09 -0.28
C ASN A 186 21.74 16.52 0.06
N ILE A 187 21.08 17.17 1.02
CA ILE A 187 21.40 18.56 1.43
C ILE A 187 22.53 18.56 2.48
N GLU A 188 22.64 17.45 3.19
CA GLU A 188 23.40 17.30 4.40
C GLU A 188 24.33 16.10 4.16
N SER A 189 25.66 16.27 4.24
CA SER A 189 26.69 15.24 3.94
C SER A 189 26.69 14.05 4.91
N TYR A 190 25.53 13.64 5.43
CA TYR A 190 25.36 12.57 6.39
C TYR A 190 25.01 11.31 5.62
N SER A 191 25.88 10.31 5.77
CA SER A 191 25.63 8.96 5.27
C SER A 191 24.58 8.28 6.16
N LEU A 192 23.30 8.62 5.98
CA LEU A 192 22.17 7.77 6.38
C LEU A 192 22.05 6.59 5.40
N GLY A 193 23.19 5.95 5.13
CA GLY A 193 23.28 4.85 4.18
C GLY A 193 22.67 3.61 4.79
N SER A 194 21.41 3.33 4.46
CA SER A 194 20.95 1.94 4.33
C SER A 194 21.81 1.17 3.31
N CYS A 195 22.55 1.90 2.46
CA CYS A 195 23.62 1.40 1.59
C CYS A 195 24.79 2.41 1.43
N ALA A 196 25.70 2.49 2.40
CA ALA A 196 26.98 3.19 2.19
C ALA A 196 27.96 2.30 1.41
N LEU A 197 28.23 2.62 0.14
CA LEU A 197 29.27 1.94 -0.63
C LEU A 197 30.65 2.51 -0.27
N THR A 198 31.45 1.78 0.52
CA THR A 198 32.87 2.11 0.73
C THR A 198 33.69 1.89 -0.55
N PHE A 199 34.78 2.64 -0.72
CA PHE A 199 35.69 2.63 -1.90
C PHE A 199 36.24 1.23 -2.29
N PHE A 200 36.31 0.25 -1.37
CA PHE A 200 36.64 -1.14 -1.69
C PHE A 200 35.47 -1.96 -2.28
N GLY A 201 34.27 -1.37 -2.40
CA GLY A 201 33.05 -1.96 -2.96
C GLY A 201 32.98 -1.91 -4.49
N VAL A 202 33.93 -1.26 -5.16
CA VAL A 202 34.00 -1.15 -6.63
C VAL A 202 34.22 -2.52 -7.29
N PHE A 203 34.81 -3.49 -6.59
CA PHE A 203 34.91 -4.88 -7.10
C PHE A 203 33.67 -5.74 -6.80
N ARG A 204 32.66 -5.21 -6.07
CA ARG A 204 31.32 -5.82 -5.93
C ARG A 204 30.30 -5.32 -6.95
N ILE A 205 30.73 -4.53 -7.96
CA ILE A 205 29.86 -3.97 -9.02
C ILE A 205 29.07 -5.06 -9.78
N PHE A 206 29.52 -6.32 -9.75
CA PHE A 206 28.84 -7.45 -10.40
C PHE A 206 27.92 -8.26 -9.47
N SER A 207 27.66 -7.81 -8.23
CA SER A 207 26.91 -8.56 -7.23
C SER A 207 26.00 -7.68 -6.36
N PHE A 208 24.69 -7.76 -6.61
CA PHE A 208 23.67 -7.89 -5.55
C PHE A 208 23.27 -6.69 -4.67
N PHE A 209 23.41 -5.43 -5.08
CA PHE A 209 22.91 -4.31 -4.26
C PHE A 209 21.41 -4.02 -4.50
N ASN A 210 20.55 -4.59 -3.65
CA ASN A 210 19.12 -4.21 -3.49
C ASN A 210 18.99 -2.94 -2.63
N CYS A 211 19.67 -1.87 -3.02
CA CYS A 211 19.54 -0.58 -2.34
C CYS A 211 18.28 0.12 -2.85
N PRO A 212 17.45 0.70 -1.96
CA PRO A 212 16.28 1.41 -2.40
C PRO A 212 16.66 2.74 -3.05
N TYR A 213 15.89 3.16 -4.04
CA TYR A 213 15.82 4.57 -4.41
C TYR A 213 15.01 5.32 -3.35
N GLN A 214 15.53 6.43 -2.85
CA GLN A 214 14.85 7.26 -1.85
C GLN A 214 14.35 8.57 -2.48
N GLU A 215 13.12 8.93 -2.16
CA GLU A 215 12.49 10.22 -2.48
C GLU A 215 11.99 10.84 -1.17
N THR A 216 12.44 12.06 -0.85
CA THR A 216 12.07 12.78 0.37
C THR A 216 11.14 13.94 0.01
N LEU A 217 9.89 13.89 0.51
CA LEU A 217 8.91 14.96 0.41
C LEU A 217 8.52 15.44 1.82
N PRO A 218 7.95 16.66 1.98
CA PRO A 218 7.65 17.20 3.31
C PRO A 218 6.76 16.30 4.20
N SER A 219 5.83 15.56 3.60
CA SER A 219 4.88 14.69 4.34
C SER A 219 5.18 13.20 4.23
N VAL A 220 6.15 12.79 3.41
CA VAL A 220 6.43 11.37 3.16
C VAL A 220 7.85 11.16 2.65
N VAL A 221 8.51 10.13 3.17
CA VAL A 221 9.74 9.59 2.59
C VAL A 221 9.45 8.22 1.99
N THR A 222 9.77 8.07 0.70
CA THR A 222 9.49 6.87 -0.08
C THR A 222 10.77 6.14 -0.41
N PHE A 223 10.82 4.84 -0.12
CA PHE A 223 11.87 3.91 -0.49
C PHE A 223 11.34 2.94 -1.55
N ARG A 224 11.96 2.88 -2.73
CA ARG A 224 11.58 1.98 -3.82
C ARG A 224 12.66 0.93 -4.04
N TYR A 225 12.31 -0.34 -3.85
CA TYR A 225 13.16 -1.48 -4.16
C TYR A 225 12.75 -2.07 -5.50
N ASN A 226 13.73 -2.41 -6.35
CA ASN A 226 13.44 -3.20 -7.55
C ASN A 226 13.02 -4.63 -7.20
N ARG A 227 13.57 -5.19 -6.11
CA ARG A 227 13.16 -6.45 -5.49
C ARG A 227 13.47 -6.40 -4.00
N LEU A 228 12.56 -6.87 -3.15
CA LEU A 228 12.78 -6.99 -1.71
C LEU A 228 13.07 -8.45 -1.36
N ARG A 229 14.18 -8.71 -0.67
CA ARG A 229 14.53 -10.08 -0.25
C ARG A 229 13.72 -10.50 0.98
N PRO A 230 13.58 -11.81 1.23
CA PRO A 230 13.16 -12.31 2.52
C PRO A 230 14.01 -11.74 3.65
N GLY A 231 13.39 -11.47 4.80
CA GLY A 231 14.03 -10.95 6.00
C GLY A 231 13.50 -9.57 6.41
N THR A 232 14.23 -8.93 7.33
CA THR A 232 13.90 -7.62 7.89
C THR A 232 14.78 -6.54 7.27
N HIS A 233 14.13 -5.51 6.75
CA HIS A 233 14.76 -4.31 6.17
C HIS A 233 14.48 -3.13 7.08
N VAL A 234 15.52 -2.33 7.34
CA VAL A 234 15.44 -1.19 8.26
C VAL A 234 15.74 0.09 7.50
N MET A 235 14.80 1.03 7.55
CA MET A 235 14.94 2.35 6.97
C MET A 235 14.93 3.38 8.09
N ARG A 236 15.84 4.36 8.01
CA ARG A 236 15.96 5.43 9.00
C ARG A 236 15.82 6.75 8.30
N VAL A 237 14.91 7.57 8.79
CA VAL A 237 14.69 8.93 8.30
C VAL A 237 14.97 9.89 9.44
N ARG A 238 15.88 10.84 9.22
CA ARG A 238 16.07 11.96 10.15
C ARG A 238 14.93 12.95 9.94
N ALA A 239 14.36 13.45 11.03
CA ALA A 239 13.36 14.50 10.99
C ALA A 239 13.59 15.51 12.13
N VAL A 240 13.12 16.74 11.93
CA VAL A 240 13.15 17.80 12.92
C VAL A 240 11.74 18.05 13.43
N ALA A 241 11.58 18.17 14.74
CA ALA A 241 10.35 18.64 15.35
C ALA A 241 10.20 20.14 15.10
N ALA A 242 9.41 20.53 14.10
CA ALA A 242 9.37 21.88 13.57
C ALA A 242 8.15 22.69 14.03
N THR A 243 7.01 22.04 14.29
CA THR A 243 5.77 22.71 14.67
C THR A 243 5.17 22.06 15.93
N PRO A 244 4.90 22.84 17.00
CA PRO A 244 4.29 22.30 18.21
C PRO A 244 2.81 21.97 18.00
N GLY A 245 2.35 20.90 18.66
CA GLY A 245 0.97 20.42 18.58
C GLY A 245 0.85 18.91 18.70
N VAL A 246 -0.39 18.44 18.72
CA VAL A 246 -0.73 17.00 18.68
C VAL A 246 -1.15 16.65 17.26
N PHE A 247 -0.45 15.71 16.66
CA PHE A 247 -0.65 15.29 15.28
C PHE A 247 -1.05 13.81 15.22
N GLY A 248 -1.80 13.42 14.19
CA GLY A 248 -1.94 12.01 13.86
C GLY A 248 -0.58 11.43 13.46
N LEU A 249 -0.26 10.25 13.98
CA LEU A 249 0.84 9.41 13.49
C LEU A 249 0.28 8.51 12.39
N PRO A 250 0.45 8.87 11.10
CA PRO A 250 -0.01 8.04 10.00
C PRO A 250 0.79 6.73 9.96
N PRO A 251 0.17 5.61 9.56
CA PRO A 251 0.88 4.35 9.47
C PRO A 251 1.92 4.40 8.35
N ALA A 252 3.12 3.88 8.61
CA ALA A 252 4.06 3.52 7.57
C ALA A 252 3.50 2.35 6.76
N ALA A 253 3.67 2.39 5.44
CA ALA A 253 3.09 1.40 4.53
C ALA A 253 4.18 0.74 3.69
N ALA A 254 4.11 -0.58 3.52
CA ALA A 254 4.92 -1.32 2.56
C ALA A 254 4.02 -2.14 1.65
N PHE A 255 4.23 -2.13 0.34
CA PHE A 255 3.41 -2.88 -0.62
C PHE A 255 4.17 -3.21 -1.89
N VAL A 256 3.79 -4.32 -2.53
CA VAL A 256 4.34 -4.71 -3.84
C VAL A 256 3.60 -3.97 -4.94
N ASN A 257 4.34 -3.35 -5.86
CA ASN A 257 3.76 -2.47 -6.89
C ASN A 257 2.85 -3.23 -7.87
N SER A 258 3.18 -4.48 -8.18
CA SER A 258 2.40 -5.33 -9.10
C SER A 258 1.24 -6.06 -8.42
N GLN A 259 1.25 -6.15 -7.08
CA GLN A 259 0.29 -6.87 -6.25
C GLN A 259 0.11 -6.12 -4.92
N PRO A 260 -0.56 -4.94 -4.94
CA PRO A 260 -0.65 -4.07 -3.76
C PRO A 260 -1.45 -4.69 -2.60
N GLU A 261 -2.20 -5.76 -2.84
CA GLU A 261 -2.81 -6.59 -1.80
C GLU A 261 -1.77 -7.29 -0.92
N LEU A 262 -0.56 -7.52 -1.45
CA LEU A 262 0.60 -7.96 -0.67
C LEU A 262 1.27 -6.73 -0.04
N MET A 263 0.86 -6.45 1.20
CA MET A 263 1.22 -5.23 1.90
C MET A 263 1.33 -5.40 3.41
N GLY A 264 1.77 -4.33 4.07
CA GLY A 264 1.76 -4.18 5.51
C GLY A 264 1.62 -2.72 5.91
N LEU A 265 0.96 -2.49 7.03
CA LEU A 265 0.83 -1.17 7.66
C LEU A 265 1.34 -1.24 9.10
N SER A 266 2.08 -0.23 9.54
CA SER A 266 2.37 -0.05 10.96
C SER A 266 1.10 0.37 11.71
N PRO A 267 1.09 0.32 13.06
CA PRO A 267 0.03 0.97 13.83
C PRO A 267 -0.05 2.46 13.51
N ALA A 268 -1.26 2.99 13.44
CA ALA A 268 -1.50 4.42 13.49
C ALA A 268 -1.65 4.88 14.94
N GLY A 269 -1.49 6.18 15.19
CA GLY A 269 -1.63 6.73 16.53
C GLY A 269 -1.63 8.25 16.57
N SER A 270 -1.13 8.81 17.67
CA SER A 270 -0.89 10.24 17.85
C SER A 270 0.57 10.48 18.21
N PHE A 271 1.10 11.62 17.77
CA PHE A 271 2.43 12.08 18.11
C PHE A 271 2.39 13.56 18.48
N GLU A 272 3.05 13.93 19.55
CA GLU A 272 3.05 15.29 20.08
C GLU A 272 4.43 15.93 19.92
N VAL A 273 4.45 17.17 19.44
CA VAL A 273 5.60 18.06 19.57
C VAL A 273 5.23 19.08 20.63
N CYS A 274 5.84 18.99 21.81
CA CYS A 274 5.56 19.93 22.90
C CYS A 274 6.50 21.15 22.83
N ASP A 275 6.05 22.26 23.40
CA ASP A 275 6.81 23.49 23.61
C ASP A 275 6.55 23.99 25.03
N GLY A 276 7.49 24.74 25.60
CA GLY A 276 7.38 25.35 26.92
C GLY A 276 8.11 24.64 28.06
N GLU A 277 8.00 25.23 29.25
CA GLU A 277 8.67 24.77 30.46
C GLU A 277 8.10 23.42 30.94
N GLY A 278 8.96 22.42 31.11
CA GLY A 278 8.56 21.05 31.47
C GLY A 278 8.22 20.13 30.29
N CYS A 279 8.43 20.58 29.05
CA CYS A 279 8.33 19.74 27.87
C CYS A 279 9.52 18.76 27.79
N GLU A 280 9.24 17.48 28.05
CA GLU A 280 10.21 16.40 28.01
C GLU A 280 9.76 15.30 27.03
N ALA A 281 10.72 14.52 26.54
CA ALA A 281 10.43 13.39 25.66
C ALA A 281 9.70 12.28 26.45
N VAL A 282 8.54 11.85 25.96
CA VAL A 282 7.71 10.83 26.62
C VAL A 282 7.80 9.51 25.85
N PRO A 283 8.16 8.38 26.49
CA PRO A 283 8.12 7.06 25.87
C PRO A 283 6.70 6.61 25.50
N LEU A 284 6.54 6.07 24.29
CA LEU A 284 5.30 5.44 23.79
C LEU A 284 5.03 4.08 24.48
N GLY A 285 6.03 3.53 25.18
CA GLY A 285 5.99 2.20 25.78
C GLY A 285 6.67 1.14 24.91
N ALA A 286 6.74 -0.10 25.41
CA ALA A 286 7.36 -1.20 24.67
C ALA A 286 6.46 -1.65 23.52
N ALA A 287 7.07 -1.91 22.36
CA ALA A 287 6.39 -2.55 21.24
C ALA A 287 5.84 -3.91 21.68
N ARG A 288 4.60 -4.21 21.31
CA ARG A 288 3.95 -5.48 21.62
C ARG A 288 4.39 -6.53 20.61
N THR A 289 4.64 -7.75 21.09
CA THR A 289 4.96 -8.87 20.20
C THR A 289 3.73 -9.25 19.37
N PRO A 290 3.84 -9.33 18.03
CA PRO A 290 2.74 -9.74 17.16
C PRO A 290 2.23 -11.15 17.50
N LYS A 291 0.91 -11.30 17.52
CA LYS A 291 0.22 -12.57 17.72
C LYS A 291 -0.51 -12.95 16.45
N ALA A 292 -0.26 -14.16 15.95
CA ALA A 292 -0.95 -14.68 14.80
C ALA A 292 -2.45 -14.88 15.10
N CYS A 293 -3.31 -14.51 14.15
CA CYS A 293 -4.73 -14.77 14.25
C CYS A 293 -5.09 -16.20 13.83
N PRO A 294 -6.16 -16.77 14.40
CA PRO A 294 -6.60 -18.11 14.05
C PRO A 294 -6.96 -18.19 12.56
N GLN A 295 -6.34 -19.14 11.86
CA GLN A 295 -6.55 -19.41 10.42
C GLN A 295 -6.44 -18.16 9.51
N GLY A 296 -5.68 -17.13 9.92
CA GLY A 296 -5.58 -15.88 9.17
C GLY A 296 -6.94 -15.20 8.92
N CYS A 297 -7.90 -15.38 9.85
CA CYS A 297 -9.26 -14.87 9.73
C CYS A 297 -10.01 -15.34 8.46
N ASN A 298 -9.62 -16.48 7.88
CA ASN A 298 -10.22 -17.08 6.67
C ASN A 298 -10.37 -16.11 5.49
N ASN A 299 -9.54 -15.06 5.42
CA ASN A 299 -9.67 -13.93 4.47
C ASN A 299 -11.00 -13.14 4.56
N ASN A 300 -11.80 -13.36 5.61
CA ASN A 300 -13.10 -12.74 5.84
C ASN A 300 -13.06 -11.75 7.03
N GLY A 301 -11.88 -11.28 7.40
CA GLY A 301 -11.70 -10.32 8.48
C GLY A 301 -10.30 -9.71 8.49
N LEU A 302 -10.10 -8.79 9.42
CA LEU A 302 -8.81 -8.18 9.72
C LEU A 302 -8.21 -8.84 10.96
N CYS A 303 -6.91 -9.13 10.91
CA CYS A 303 -6.18 -9.66 12.05
C CYS A 303 -5.66 -8.52 12.93
N ASP A 304 -6.17 -8.42 14.16
CA ASP A 304 -5.57 -7.58 15.20
C ASP A 304 -4.33 -8.32 15.74
N LEU A 305 -3.15 -7.93 15.27
CA LEU A 305 -1.88 -8.56 15.66
C LEU A 305 -1.46 -8.26 17.10
N ASP A 306 -2.05 -7.25 17.76
CA ASP A 306 -1.76 -6.99 19.18
C ASP A 306 -2.42 -8.04 20.06
N LYS A 307 -3.65 -8.41 19.70
CA LYS A 307 -4.48 -9.35 20.48
C LYS A 307 -4.43 -10.78 19.96
N GLY A 308 -4.13 -10.97 18.67
CA GLY A 308 -4.27 -12.25 17.97
C GLY A 308 -5.72 -12.61 17.69
N THR A 309 -6.60 -11.62 17.50
CA THR A 309 -8.05 -11.79 17.33
C THR A 309 -8.51 -11.27 15.98
N CYS A 310 -9.54 -11.88 15.39
CA CYS A 310 -10.10 -11.46 14.12
C CYS A 310 -11.26 -10.46 14.29
N LEU A 311 -11.23 -9.39 13.50
CA LEU A 311 -12.34 -8.47 13.29
C LEU A 311 -13.03 -8.86 11.98
N CYS A 312 -14.18 -9.54 12.08
CA CYS A 312 -14.86 -10.08 10.90
C CYS A 312 -15.55 -9.00 10.07
N PHE A 313 -15.52 -9.17 8.75
CA PHE A 313 -16.31 -8.36 7.85
C PHE A 313 -17.80 -8.69 8.01
N GLU A 314 -18.64 -7.77 7.54
CA GLU A 314 -20.10 -7.95 7.56
C GLU A 314 -20.50 -9.27 6.88
N GLY A 315 -21.45 -9.99 7.49
CA GLY A 315 -21.88 -11.31 7.04
C GLY A 315 -21.00 -12.48 7.54
N PHE A 316 -19.89 -12.21 8.23
CA PHE A 316 -19.00 -13.24 8.79
C PHE A 316 -18.90 -13.17 10.31
N SER A 317 -18.65 -14.32 10.95
CA SER A 317 -18.59 -14.47 12.40
C SER A 317 -17.69 -15.63 12.84
N GLY A 318 -17.53 -15.74 14.16
CA GLY A 318 -16.65 -16.71 14.82
C GLY A 318 -15.21 -16.22 14.97
N ASP A 319 -14.43 -16.89 15.81
CA ASP A 319 -13.07 -16.46 16.20
C ASP A 319 -12.11 -16.28 15.02
N ALA A 320 -12.36 -17.00 13.92
CA ALA A 320 -11.58 -16.97 12.67
C ALA A 320 -12.38 -16.45 11.47
N CYS A 321 -13.56 -15.84 11.66
CA CYS A 321 -14.42 -15.32 10.58
C CYS A 321 -14.82 -16.35 9.49
N GLY A 322 -14.88 -17.63 9.85
CA GLY A 322 -15.23 -18.71 8.92
C GLY A 322 -16.73 -18.98 8.81
N ALA A 323 -17.54 -18.48 9.73
CA ALA A 323 -18.98 -18.76 9.78
C ALA A 323 -19.79 -17.62 9.16
N LEU A 324 -20.75 -17.94 8.28
CA LEU A 324 -21.69 -16.97 7.73
C LEU A 324 -22.75 -16.61 8.78
N VAL A 325 -22.99 -15.31 8.96
CA VAL A 325 -24.12 -14.79 9.72
C VAL A 325 -25.36 -14.97 8.86
N LYS A 326 -26.33 -15.73 9.36
CA LYS A 326 -27.63 -15.97 8.69
C LYS A 326 -28.59 -14.81 8.90
#